data_AF-A0A7S1FEE1-F1
#
_entry.id   AF-A0A7S1FEE1-F1
#
_cell.length_a   1.000
_cell.length_b   1.000
_cell.length_c   1.000
_cell.angle_alpha   90.00
_cell.angle_beta   90.00
_cell.angle_gamma   90.00
#
_symmetry.space_group_name_H-M   'P 1'
#
loop_
_entity.id
_entity.type
_entity.pdbx_description
1 polymer ?
#
loop_
_entity_poly.entity_id
_entity_poly.type
_entity_poly.pdbx_seq_one_letter_code
_entity_poly.pdbx_strand_id
1 'polypeptide(L)'
;DEDLPDSVSIAHPDLYLVGPQGQLFNAAIFAKWIMYSVWHGLVCWMVPYWWLDVSTGDYDVDDASSIFWLSSCTSFFACVVVVLLRSFVFSMNYCKASTCLPVLVAFASYFPWAIVLGYTSFGNNLQPNVEEVPLKTFSDPDALVCIPIAVGIALTPDVLERFFEHFFFPSEMTKVRTRRRQRLPTVKKT
;
A
#
# COMPACT_ATOMS: atom_id res chain seq x y z
N ASP A 1 13.86 6.12 -7.50
CA ASP A 1 12.96 6.34 -8.66
C ASP A 1 13.48 7.56 -9.42
N GLU A 2 13.21 7.65 -10.72
CA GLU A 2 13.66 8.77 -11.58
C GLU A 2 12.47 9.25 -12.42
N ASP A 3 12.11 10.52 -12.33
CA ASP A 3 10.92 11.01 -13.02
C ASP A 3 11.09 11.04 -14.54
N LEU A 4 12.28 11.49 -15.01
CA LEU A 4 12.66 11.60 -16.41
C LEU A 4 14.16 11.25 -16.58
N PRO A 5 14.60 10.77 -17.75
CA PRO A 5 16.02 10.60 -18.05
C PRO A 5 16.73 11.96 -18.13
N ASP A 6 18.01 11.98 -17.77
CA ASP A 6 18.84 13.19 -17.71
C ASP A 6 18.81 14.03 -18.99
N SER A 7 18.85 13.39 -20.16
CA SER A 7 18.80 14.09 -21.45
C SER A 7 17.51 14.89 -21.65
N VAL A 8 16.39 14.40 -21.11
CA VAL A 8 15.09 15.10 -21.17
C VAL A 8 15.04 16.22 -20.12
N SER A 9 15.57 15.96 -18.92
CA SER A 9 15.64 16.95 -17.85
C SER A 9 16.50 18.16 -18.25
N ILE A 10 17.63 17.94 -18.93
CA ILE A 10 18.49 19.00 -19.47
C ILE A 10 17.79 19.78 -20.58
N ALA A 11 17.00 19.10 -21.42
CA ALA A 11 16.25 19.73 -22.51
C ALA A 11 15.05 20.58 -22.03
N HIS A 12 14.58 20.36 -20.81
CA HIS A 12 13.42 21.02 -20.21
C HIS A 12 13.76 21.59 -18.82
N PRO A 13 14.61 22.63 -18.74
CA PRO A 13 15.05 23.20 -17.45
C PRO A 13 13.91 23.87 -16.68
N ASP A 14 12.82 24.24 -17.36
CA ASP A 14 11.59 24.76 -16.76
C ASP A 14 10.96 23.79 -15.76
N LEU A 15 11.13 22.47 -15.96
CA LEU A 15 10.67 21.45 -15.02
C LEU A 15 11.35 21.53 -13.65
N TYR A 16 12.53 22.17 -13.56
CA TYR A 16 13.24 22.34 -12.30
C TYR A 16 12.59 23.37 -11.36
N LEU A 17 11.78 24.29 -11.91
CA LEU A 17 11.21 25.42 -11.14
C LEU A 17 10.32 24.98 -9.98
N VAL A 18 9.74 23.79 -10.04
CA VAL A 18 8.89 23.22 -8.96
C VAL A 18 9.66 23.02 -7.65
N GLY A 19 10.98 22.82 -7.73
CA GLY A 19 11.86 22.62 -6.57
C GLY A 19 12.07 23.91 -5.77
N PRO A 20 12.68 24.96 -6.33
CA PRO A 20 12.86 26.25 -5.66
C PRO A 20 11.56 26.90 -5.19
N GLN A 21 10.43 26.60 -5.85
CA GLN A 21 9.11 27.09 -5.46
C GLN A 21 8.46 26.29 -4.31
N GLY A 22 9.09 25.21 -3.83
CA GLY A 22 8.57 24.41 -2.71
C GLY A 22 7.26 23.70 -3.04
N GLN A 23 6.98 23.44 -4.32
CA GLN A 23 5.68 22.91 -4.74
C GLN A 23 5.48 21.44 -4.39
N LEU A 24 6.56 20.67 -4.21
CA LEU A 24 6.48 19.22 -4.00
C LEU A 24 6.54 18.80 -2.51
N PHE A 25 7.14 19.63 -1.66
CA PHE A 25 7.29 19.35 -0.23
C PHE A 25 6.99 20.60 0.60
N ASN A 26 5.75 20.68 1.09
CA ASN A 26 5.26 21.76 1.94
C ASN A 26 4.24 21.21 2.95
N ALA A 27 3.86 22.05 3.92
CA ALA A 27 2.99 21.65 5.02
C ALA A 27 1.60 21.16 4.54
N ALA A 28 1.05 21.74 3.46
CA ALA A 28 -0.23 21.31 2.92
C ALA A 28 -0.15 19.91 2.30
N ILE A 29 0.91 19.64 1.53
CA ILE A 29 1.17 18.31 0.98
C ILE A 29 1.40 17.30 2.10
N PHE A 30 2.18 17.64 3.12
CA PHE A 30 2.39 16.78 4.28
C PHE A 30 1.07 16.47 5.00
N ALA A 31 0.26 17.48 5.31
CA ALA A 31 -1.04 17.30 5.95
C ALA A 31 -1.97 16.41 5.11
N LYS A 32 -1.96 16.57 3.78
CA LYS A 32 -2.66 15.68 2.86
C LYS A 32 -2.23 14.23 3.05
N TRP A 33 -0.93 13.93 3.07
CA TRP A 33 -0.43 12.58 3.30
C TRP A 33 -0.83 12.03 4.67
N ILE A 34 -0.82 12.86 5.72
CA ILE A 34 -1.31 12.44 7.05
C ILE A 34 -2.79 12.05 6.99
N MET A 35 -3.64 12.85 6.33
CA MET A 35 -5.07 12.51 6.18
C MET A 35 -5.27 11.19 5.43
N TYR A 36 -4.51 10.95 4.36
CA TYR A 36 -4.50 9.66 3.66
C TYR A 36 -4.11 8.51 4.59
N SER A 37 -3.02 8.64 5.35
CA SER A 37 -2.58 7.61 6.29
C SER A 37 -3.63 7.31 7.36
N VAL A 38 -4.32 8.34 7.88
CA VAL A 38 -5.43 8.16 8.82
C VAL A 38 -6.57 7.39 8.16
N TRP A 39 -6.95 7.74 6.93
CA TRP A 39 -7.96 7.01 6.17
C TRP A 39 -7.58 5.53 5.98
N HIS A 40 -6.35 5.23 5.53
CA HIS A 40 -5.90 3.86 5.34
C HIS A 40 -5.92 3.05 6.63
N GLY A 41 -5.41 3.63 7.72
CA GLY A 41 -5.43 2.99 9.04
C GLY A 41 -6.85 2.71 9.52
N LEU A 42 -7.76 3.68 9.37
CA LEU A 42 -9.17 3.52 9.72
C LEU A 42 -9.83 2.40 8.92
N VAL A 43 -9.67 2.38 7.59
CA VAL A 43 -10.26 1.33 6.75
C VAL A 43 -9.68 -0.04 7.06
N CYS A 44 -8.35 -0.15 7.16
CA CYS A 44 -7.69 -1.42 7.42
C CYS A 44 -8.01 -2.00 8.79
N TRP A 45 -8.41 -1.17 9.75
CA TRP A 45 -8.89 -1.62 11.06
C TRP A 45 -10.41 -1.90 11.06
N MET A 46 -11.22 -0.96 10.57
CA MET A 46 -12.68 -1.08 10.62
C MET A 46 -13.19 -2.25 9.78
N VAL A 47 -12.67 -2.44 8.56
CA VAL A 47 -13.22 -3.48 7.67
C VAL A 47 -13.06 -4.88 8.27
N PRO A 48 -11.86 -5.34 8.71
CA PRO A 48 -11.73 -6.63 9.36
C PRO A 48 -12.46 -6.73 10.71
N TYR A 49 -12.49 -5.65 11.49
CA TYR A 49 -13.26 -5.63 12.74
C TYR A 49 -14.75 -5.93 12.50
N TRP A 50 -15.40 -5.18 11.59
CA TRP A 50 -16.82 -5.40 11.30
C TRP A 50 -17.09 -6.72 10.58
N TRP A 51 -16.13 -7.24 9.81
CA TRP A 51 -16.29 -8.45 8.98
C TRP A 51 -15.97 -9.76 9.69
N LEU A 52 -15.05 -9.75 10.66
CA LEU A 52 -14.58 -10.97 11.33
C LEU A 52 -14.98 -11.03 12.80
N ASP A 53 -15.07 -9.89 13.48
CA ASP A 53 -15.33 -9.81 14.92
C ASP A 53 -16.82 -9.60 15.21
N VAL A 54 -17.46 -8.64 14.54
CA VAL A 54 -18.86 -8.29 14.82
C VAL A 54 -19.86 -9.21 14.12
N SER A 55 -19.58 -9.66 12.90
CA SER A 55 -20.54 -10.44 12.08
C SER A 55 -20.55 -11.93 12.38
N THR A 56 -19.52 -12.48 13.02
CA THR A 56 -19.46 -13.91 13.34
C THR A 56 -20.30 -14.29 14.55
N GLY A 57 -20.72 -13.32 15.39
CA GLY A 57 -21.82 -13.46 16.35
C GLY A 57 -21.61 -14.45 17.51
N ASP A 58 -20.68 -15.38 17.40
CA ASP A 58 -20.28 -16.33 18.44
C ASP A 58 -19.19 -15.69 19.30
N TYR A 59 -19.63 -14.84 20.23
CA TYR A 59 -18.83 -14.45 21.40
C TYR A 59 -18.72 -15.66 22.34
N ASP A 60 -18.00 -16.69 21.92
CA ASP A 60 -17.60 -17.76 22.84
C ASP A 60 -16.42 -17.24 23.65
N VAL A 61 -16.57 -17.11 24.98
CA VAL A 61 -15.61 -16.42 25.85
C VAL A 61 -14.23 -17.10 25.81
N ASP A 62 -14.20 -18.39 25.47
CA ASP A 62 -12.98 -19.18 25.33
C ASP A 62 -12.30 -19.04 23.94
N ASP A 63 -13.02 -18.61 22.90
CA ASP A 63 -12.50 -18.45 21.52
C ASP A 63 -12.48 -16.97 21.04
N ALA A 64 -13.12 -16.06 21.78
CA ALA A 64 -13.21 -14.63 21.45
C ALA A 64 -11.83 -13.94 21.39
N SER A 65 -10.85 -14.43 22.16
CA SER A 65 -9.46 -13.99 22.02
C SER A 65 -8.95 -14.32 20.62
N SER A 66 -9.18 -15.54 20.12
CA SER A 66 -8.65 -16.00 18.84
C SER A 66 -9.22 -15.22 17.64
N ILE A 67 -10.52 -14.88 17.66
CA ILE A 67 -11.17 -14.08 16.62
C ILE A 67 -10.64 -12.64 16.59
N PHE A 68 -10.49 -12.01 17.76
CA PHE A 68 -9.92 -10.66 17.86
C PHE A 68 -8.49 -10.61 17.28
N TRP A 69 -7.65 -11.60 17.61
CA TRP A 69 -6.28 -11.66 17.10
C TRP A 69 -6.23 -12.00 15.61
N LEU A 70 -7.14 -12.86 15.12
CA LEU A 70 -7.28 -13.15 13.69
C LEU A 70 -7.67 -11.88 12.92
N SER A 71 -8.65 -11.13 13.41
CA SER A 71 -9.07 -9.85 12.83
C SER A 71 -7.94 -8.82 12.86
N SER A 72 -7.16 -8.79 13.94
CA SER A 72 -5.99 -7.91 14.09
C SER A 72 -4.86 -8.29 13.12
N CYS A 73 -4.53 -9.58 12.97
CA CYS A 73 -3.54 -10.06 12.01
C CYS A 73 -3.98 -9.77 10.57
N THR A 74 -5.27 -9.95 10.27
CA THR A 74 -5.89 -9.61 8.99
C THR A 74 -5.76 -8.11 8.69
N SER A 75 -6.09 -7.26 9.68
CA SER A 75 -5.96 -5.80 9.60
C SER A 75 -4.52 -5.37 9.33
N PHE A 76 -3.58 -5.96 10.07
CA PHE A 76 -2.16 -5.65 9.91
C PHE A 76 -1.63 -6.07 8.54
N PHE A 77 -1.99 -7.26 8.06
CA PHE A 77 -1.60 -7.69 6.72
C PHE A 77 -2.24 -6.81 5.62
N ALA A 78 -3.51 -6.44 5.75
CA ALA A 78 -4.16 -5.50 4.85
C ALA A 78 -3.44 -4.14 4.81
N CYS A 79 -3.04 -3.60 5.97
CA CYS A 79 -2.20 -2.41 6.07
C CYS A 79 -0.89 -2.55 5.28
N VAL A 80 -0.17 -3.67 5.45
CA VAL A 80 1.06 -3.95 4.71
C VAL A 80 0.79 -3.92 3.21
N VAL A 81 -0.25 -4.62 2.74
CA VAL A 81 -0.62 -4.65 1.32
C VAL A 81 -0.98 -3.25 0.80
N VAL A 82 -1.76 -2.46 1.55
CA VAL A 82 -2.10 -1.07 1.18
C VAL A 82 -0.85 -0.21 1.02
N VAL A 83 0.10 -0.28 1.96
CA VAL A 83 1.34 0.50 1.88
C VAL A 83 2.16 0.09 0.65
N LEU A 84 2.30 -1.22 0.39
CA LEU A 84 3.07 -1.73 -0.75
C LEU A 84 2.42 -1.37 -2.10
N LEU A 85 1.10 -1.49 -2.21
CA LEU A 85 0.37 -1.09 -3.42
C LEU A 85 0.36 0.43 -3.61
N ARG A 86 0.27 1.21 -2.53
CA ARG A 86 0.44 2.67 -2.59
C ARG A 86 1.78 3.06 -3.20
N SER A 87 2.86 2.36 -2.85
CA SER A 87 4.17 2.61 -3.48
C SER A 87 4.11 2.46 -5.00
N PHE A 88 3.32 1.51 -5.52
CA PHE A 88 3.10 1.39 -6.97
C PHE A 88 2.21 2.49 -7.55
N VAL A 89 1.12 2.86 -6.87
CA VAL A 89 0.22 3.94 -7.32
C VAL A 89 0.97 5.26 -7.49
N PHE A 90 1.96 5.52 -6.62
CA PHE A 90 2.73 6.76 -6.63
C PHE A 90 4.11 6.65 -7.30
N SER A 91 4.58 5.46 -7.68
CA SER A 91 5.87 5.31 -8.37
C SER A 91 5.78 5.81 -9.82
N MET A 92 6.81 6.55 -10.23
CA MET A 92 6.95 6.97 -11.60
C MET A 92 7.40 5.82 -12.47
N ASN A 93 8.22 4.88 -12.01
CA ASN A 93 8.64 3.72 -12.80
C ASN A 93 8.25 2.39 -12.16
N TYR A 94 6.97 2.03 -12.27
CA TYR A 94 6.41 0.81 -11.65
C TYR A 94 7.07 -0.50 -12.10
N CYS A 95 7.62 -0.59 -13.33
CA CYS A 95 8.30 -1.80 -13.82
C CYS A 95 9.81 -1.85 -13.57
N LYS A 96 10.44 -0.80 -13.02
CA LYS A 96 11.88 -0.84 -12.75
C LYS A 96 12.15 -1.78 -11.57
N ALA A 97 13.24 -2.56 -11.68
CA ALA A 97 13.66 -3.46 -10.60
C ALA A 97 13.90 -2.70 -9.28
N SER A 98 14.38 -1.45 -9.35
CA SER A 98 14.56 -0.57 -8.18
C SER A 98 13.26 -0.19 -7.48
N THR A 99 12.10 -0.34 -8.14
CA THR A 99 10.77 -0.17 -7.53
C THR A 99 10.20 -1.52 -7.10
N CYS A 100 10.28 -2.53 -7.95
CA CYS A 100 9.69 -3.85 -7.68
C CYS A 100 10.40 -4.62 -6.56
N LEU A 101 11.75 -4.63 -6.56
CA LEU A 101 12.52 -5.47 -5.64
C LEU A 101 12.31 -5.08 -4.17
N PRO A 102 12.35 -3.80 -3.76
CA PRO A 102 12.07 -3.43 -2.38
C PRO A 102 10.65 -3.81 -1.94
N VAL A 103 9.65 -3.66 -2.81
CA VAL A 103 8.27 -4.04 -2.52
C VAL A 103 8.14 -5.56 -2.34
N LEU A 104 8.76 -6.35 -3.21
CA LEU A 104 8.78 -7.81 -3.10
C LEU A 104 9.50 -8.28 -1.84
N VAL A 105 10.64 -7.67 -1.50
CA VAL A 105 11.38 -7.98 -0.28
C VAL A 105 10.58 -7.62 0.97
N ALA A 106 9.91 -6.46 0.98
CA ALA A 106 9.05 -6.06 2.09
C ALA A 106 7.87 -7.02 2.25
N PHE A 107 7.20 -7.40 1.15
CA PHE A 107 6.14 -8.40 1.17
C PHE A 107 6.64 -9.76 1.70
N ALA A 108 7.76 -10.25 1.16
CA ALA A 108 8.34 -11.53 1.57
C ALA A 108 8.79 -11.52 3.04
N SER A 109 9.27 -10.38 3.55
CA SER A 109 9.73 -10.24 4.93
C SER A 109 8.61 -10.38 5.96
N TYR A 110 7.35 -10.20 5.57
CA TYR A 110 6.20 -10.43 6.46
C TYR A 110 6.18 -11.85 6.99
N PHE A 111 6.40 -12.86 6.13
CA PHE A 111 6.22 -14.27 6.50
C PHE A 111 7.24 -14.77 7.54
N PRO A 112 8.56 -14.52 7.41
CA PRO A 112 9.51 -14.88 8.46
C PRO A 112 9.17 -14.25 9.82
N TRP A 113 8.73 -12.99 9.84
CA TRP A 113 8.33 -12.32 11.08
C TRP A 113 7.02 -12.89 11.65
N ALA A 114 6.05 -13.21 10.81
CA ALA A 114 4.82 -13.89 11.23
C ALA A 114 5.13 -15.27 11.84
N ILE A 115 6.07 -16.01 11.28
CA ILE A 115 6.53 -17.30 11.84
C ILE A 115 7.23 -17.09 13.19
N VAL A 116 8.20 -16.17 13.24
CA VAL A 116 8.96 -15.90 14.48
C VAL A 116 8.03 -15.45 15.60
N LEU A 117 7.09 -14.54 15.33
CA LEU A 117 6.22 -13.97 16.35
C LEU A 117 5.02 -14.85 16.71
N GLY A 118 4.55 -15.71 15.80
CA GLY A 118 3.37 -16.55 16.05
C GLY A 118 3.66 -18.01 16.41
N TYR A 119 4.86 -18.53 16.14
CA TYR A 119 5.13 -19.99 16.19
C TYR A 119 6.45 -20.34 16.89
N THR A 120 7.03 -19.40 17.62
CA THR A 120 8.24 -19.66 18.41
C THR A 120 8.04 -19.26 19.85
N SER A 121 8.79 -19.87 20.75
CA SER A 121 8.77 -19.50 22.18
C SER A 121 9.11 -18.03 22.41
N PHE A 122 9.91 -17.41 21.53
CA PHE A 122 10.18 -15.98 21.61
C PHE A 122 8.90 -15.16 21.38
N GLY A 123 8.14 -15.49 20.33
CA GLY A 123 6.85 -14.87 20.02
C GLY A 123 5.82 -15.07 21.12
N ASN A 124 5.65 -16.31 21.58
CA ASN A 124 4.67 -16.66 22.62
C ASN A 124 4.98 -15.97 23.96
N ASN A 125 6.26 -15.78 24.30
CA ASN A 125 6.63 -15.01 25.50
C ASN A 125 6.36 -13.50 25.36
N LEU A 126 6.39 -12.97 24.13
CA LEU A 126 6.14 -11.56 23.86
C LEU A 126 4.65 -11.25 23.78
N GLN A 127 3.87 -12.11 23.11
CA GLN A 127 2.42 -12.00 22.97
C GLN A 127 1.80 -13.41 22.89
N PRO A 128 1.38 -13.99 24.03
CA PRO A 128 0.83 -15.34 24.08
C PRO A 128 -0.43 -15.51 23.23
N ASN A 129 -1.25 -14.47 23.12
CA ASN A 129 -2.55 -14.60 22.45
C ASN A 129 -2.48 -14.62 20.92
N VAL A 130 -1.30 -14.40 20.33
CA VAL A 130 -1.06 -14.45 18.88
C VAL A 130 -0.49 -15.81 18.46
N GLU A 131 -0.31 -16.74 19.40
CA GLU A 131 0.17 -18.09 19.10
C GLU A 131 -0.69 -18.75 18.01
N GLU A 132 -0.01 -19.18 16.94
CA GLU A 132 -0.58 -19.83 15.76
C GLU A 132 -1.59 -19.03 14.93
N VAL A 133 -1.82 -17.74 15.25
CA VAL A 133 -2.81 -16.89 14.57
C VAL A 133 -2.32 -16.29 13.24
N PRO A 134 -1.08 -15.75 13.11
CA PRO A 134 -0.70 -14.98 11.92
C PRO A 134 -0.87 -15.71 10.59
N LEU A 135 -0.47 -16.99 10.52
CA LEU A 135 -0.65 -17.76 9.28
C LEU A 135 -2.06 -18.34 9.12
N LYS A 136 -2.87 -18.40 10.19
CA LYS A 136 -4.29 -18.77 10.11
C LYS A 136 -5.06 -17.80 9.21
N THR A 137 -4.67 -16.53 9.16
CA THR A 137 -5.17 -15.50 8.23
C THR A 137 -5.18 -15.96 6.76
N PHE A 138 -4.25 -16.83 6.34
CA PHE A 138 -4.16 -17.31 4.95
C PHE A 138 -4.90 -18.63 4.70
N SER A 139 -5.44 -19.23 5.76
CA SER A 139 -6.26 -20.45 5.69
C SER A 139 -7.72 -20.14 5.96
N ASP A 140 -8.02 -19.02 6.61
CA ASP A 140 -9.36 -18.54 6.91
C ASP A 140 -10.01 -17.90 5.67
N PRO A 141 -11.13 -18.46 5.14
CA PRO A 141 -11.76 -17.94 3.94
C PRO A 141 -12.29 -16.50 4.08
N ASP A 142 -12.81 -16.14 5.26
CA ASP A 142 -13.38 -14.81 5.49
C ASP A 142 -12.27 -13.76 5.54
N ALA A 143 -11.14 -14.08 6.17
CA ALA A 143 -9.95 -13.22 6.16
C ALA A 143 -9.42 -13.01 4.73
N LEU A 144 -9.33 -14.08 3.93
CA LEU A 144 -8.87 -14.02 2.54
C LEU A 144 -9.76 -13.14 1.65
N VAL A 145 -11.06 -13.10 1.89
CA VAL A 145 -12.01 -12.22 1.18
C VAL A 145 -11.97 -10.79 1.73
N CYS A 146 -11.84 -10.66 3.05
CA CYS A 146 -11.78 -9.37 3.73
C CYS A 146 -10.57 -8.52 3.28
N ILE A 147 -9.40 -9.13 3.12
CA ILE A 147 -8.16 -8.42 2.73
C ILE A 147 -8.31 -7.61 1.44
N PRO A 148 -8.67 -8.20 0.27
CA PRO A 148 -8.78 -7.44 -0.98
C PRO A 148 -9.89 -6.38 -0.93
N ILE A 149 -10.97 -6.62 -0.17
CA ILE A 149 -12.04 -5.62 0.03
C ILE A 149 -11.50 -4.42 0.81
N ALA A 150 -10.86 -4.66 1.96
CA ALA A 150 -10.26 -3.61 2.79
C ALA A 150 -9.23 -2.80 1.99
N VAL A 151 -8.35 -3.49 1.26
CA VAL A 151 -7.33 -2.88 0.40
C VAL A 151 -7.95 -2.03 -0.70
N GLY A 152 -9.00 -2.53 -1.37
CA GLY A 152 -9.70 -1.81 -2.43
C GLY A 152 -10.35 -0.51 -1.93
N ILE A 153 -11.05 -0.58 -0.80
CA ILE A 153 -11.67 0.60 -0.16
C ILE A 153 -10.58 1.59 0.25
N ALA A 154 -9.51 1.12 0.89
CA ALA A 154 -8.42 1.95 1.37
C ALA A 154 -7.74 2.73 0.23
N LEU A 155 -7.46 2.07 -0.90
CA LEU A 155 -6.77 2.68 -2.04
C LEU A 155 -7.66 3.48 -2.99
N THR A 156 -8.99 3.42 -2.81
CA THR A 156 -9.94 4.15 -3.66
C THR A 156 -9.63 5.64 -3.79
N PRO A 157 -9.45 6.42 -2.70
CA PRO A 157 -9.18 7.86 -2.83
C PRO A 157 -7.84 8.14 -3.53
N ASP A 158 -6.85 7.26 -3.40
CA ASP A 158 -5.55 7.43 -4.07
C ASP A 158 -5.63 7.24 -5.58
N VAL A 159 -6.33 6.18 -6.01
CA VAL A 159 -6.54 5.91 -7.42
C VAL A 159 -7.40 7.01 -8.04
N LEU A 160 -8.42 7.48 -7.33
CA LEU A 160 -9.24 8.60 -7.77
C LEU A 160 -8.42 9.88 -7.88
N GLU A 161 -7.63 10.26 -6.87
CA GLU A 161 -6.75 11.43 -6.94
C GLU A 161 -5.81 11.35 -8.14
N ARG A 162 -5.13 10.21 -8.34
CA ARG A 162 -4.24 10.02 -9.50
C ARG A 162 -4.97 10.10 -10.83
N PHE A 163 -6.17 9.53 -10.91
CA PHE A 163 -7.02 9.65 -12.07
C PHE A 163 -7.38 11.11 -12.35
N PHE A 164 -7.83 11.85 -11.33
CA PHE A 164 -8.20 13.25 -11.45
C PHE A 164 -7.01 14.14 -11.86
N GLU A 165 -5.84 13.97 -11.22
CA GLU A 165 -4.60 14.66 -11.58
C GLU A 165 -4.17 14.36 -13.02
N HIS A 166 -4.30 13.13 -13.48
CA HIS A 166 -3.86 12.74 -14.82
C HIS A 166 -4.76 13.32 -15.92
N PHE A 167 -6.08 13.30 -15.73
CA PHE A 167 -7.04 13.66 -16.78
C PHE A 167 -7.44 15.14 -16.76
N PHE A 168 -7.63 15.75 -15.59
CA PHE A 168 -8.17 17.10 -15.49
C PHE A 168 -7.08 18.14 -15.24
N PHE A 169 -6.03 17.81 -14.48
CA PHE A 169 -4.97 18.75 -14.09
C PHE A 169 -3.57 18.20 -14.34
N PRO A 170 -3.22 17.80 -15.58
CA PRO A 170 -1.93 17.19 -15.86
C PRO A 170 -0.79 18.18 -15.59
N SER A 171 0.14 17.80 -14.74
CA SER A 171 1.37 18.56 -14.48
C SER A 171 2.24 18.68 -15.74
N GLU A 172 3.14 19.67 -15.80
CA GLU A 172 4.09 19.80 -16.91
C GLU A 172 4.95 18.54 -17.07
N MET A 173 5.36 17.92 -15.96
CA MET A 173 6.05 16.64 -15.95
C MET A 173 5.21 15.53 -16.60
N THR A 174 3.92 15.45 -16.27
CA THR A 174 2.99 14.49 -16.89
C THR A 174 2.86 14.73 -18.40
N LYS A 175 2.75 15.99 -18.84
CA LYS A 175 2.67 16.35 -20.25
C LYS A 175 3.93 15.93 -21.03
N VAL A 176 5.12 16.23 -20.50
CA VAL A 176 6.41 15.85 -21.11
C VAL A 176 6.52 14.33 -21.21
N ARG A 177 6.13 13.61 -20.16
CA ARG A 177 6.15 12.15 -20.12
C ARG A 177 5.18 11.51 -21.11
N THR A 178 3.96 12.02 -21.22
CA THR A 178 2.96 11.53 -22.19
C THR A 178 3.43 11.75 -23.62
N ARG A 179 3.98 12.93 -23.94
CA ARG A 179 4.56 13.21 -25.28
C ARG A 179 5.70 12.27 -25.62
N ARG A 180 6.59 11.99 -24.65
CA ARG A 180 7.68 11.04 -24.84
C ARG A 180 7.16 9.63 -25.11
N ARG A 181 6.16 9.17 -24.35
CA ARG A 181 5.56 7.84 -24.55
C ARG A 181 4.91 7.71 -25.93
N GLN A 182 4.29 8.77 -26.45
CA GLN A 182 3.72 8.81 -27.81
C GLN A 182 4.76 8.84 -28.94
N ARG A 183 5.97 9.37 -28.67
CA ARG A 183 7.06 9.48 -29.66
C ARG A 183 7.96 8.24 -29.73
N LEU A 184 7.90 7.34 -28.74
CA LEU A 184 8.61 6.07 -28.82
C LEU A 184 7.92 5.19 -29.87
N PRO A 185 8.61 4.76 -30.95
CA PRO A 185 8.05 3.74 -31.82
C PRO A 185 7.72 2.53 -30.95
N THR A 186 6.51 1.99 -31.08
CA THR A 186 6.13 0.71 -30.49
C THR A 186 7.08 -0.36 -31.03
N VAL A 187 8.19 -0.59 -30.34
CA VAL A 187 9.06 -1.72 -30.62
C VAL A 187 8.25 -2.95 -30.24
N LYS A 188 7.60 -3.55 -31.25
CA LYS A 188 7.11 -4.92 -31.16
C LYS A 188 8.34 -5.77 -30.84
N LYS A 189 8.42 -6.26 -29.59
CA LYS A 189 9.35 -7.33 -29.26
C LYS A 189 8.87 -8.56 -30.05
N THR A 190 9.56 -8.84 -31.16
CA THR A 190 9.52 -10.13 -31.86
C THR A 190 10.23 -11.18 -31.03
#